data_AF-A0AAD1TC26-F1
#
_entry.id   AF-A0AAD1TC26-F1
#
_cell.length_a   1.000
_cell.length_b   1.000
_cell.length_c   1.000
_cell.angle_alpha   90.00
_cell.angle_beta   90.00
_cell.angle_gamma   90.00
#
_symmetry.space_group_name_H-M   'P 1'
#
loop_
_entity.id
_entity.type
_entity.pdbx_description
1 polymer ?
#
loop_
_entity_poly.entity_id
_entity_poly.type
_entity_poly.pdbx_seq_one_letter_code
_entity_poly.pdbx_strand_id
1 'polypeptide(L)'
;METLEVNIFKRILSISEVGVLKKGLDFVPSFDGDKLDLNVELYKFFRTLHLKVFFSGDNIQRDAQNNDNSRVPGPVDLSKRKNKSKFTTPATNPMVETFIKLCQLDLSKIKWSQKGHSNLTKEEWSALNTLKRDDSIIVHAADKGGAIVVMDTDKYEEEALAQLSNQTYYRKLSGDPTENFHGKIHTITLQALDGGLINKIFLEFLNISIPQAPFLYLLPKSHNNILNPPGRPIVSGCGSLLQPLAQYVDAFLQILVVRMKSYTWDMTYFLGKLNGLQSSYAGTVLCMMDVCSFIHPFLM
;
A
#
# COMPACT_ATOMS: atom_id res chain seq x y z
N MET A 1 15.63 -6.26 19.07
CA MET A 1 14.64 -7.29 18.72
C MET A 1 15.15 -8.00 17.49
N GLU A 2 15.18 -9.33 17.53
CA GLU A 2 15.68 -10.20 16.46
C GLU A 2 14.72 -10.14 15.26
N THR A 3 15.12 -9.47 14.20
CA THR A 3 14.30 -9.23 13.00
C THR A 3 14.52 -10.26 11.89
N LEU A 4 15.59 -11.05 11.97
CA LEU A 4 15.84 -12.18 11.08
C LEU A 4 15.45 -13.47 11.80
N GLU A 5 14.31 -14.04 11.45
CA GLU A 5 13.75 -15.22 12.13
C GLU A 5 14.11 -16.52 11.40
N VAL A 6 14.24 -16.49 10.06
CA VAL A 6 14.49 -17.71 9.28
C VAL A 6 15.37 -17.47 8.05
N ASN A 7 16.53 -18.15 8.01
CA ASN A 7 17.32 -18.32 6.80
C ASN A 7 17.08 -19.73 6.22
N ILE A 8 16.41 -19.79 5.07
CA ILE A 8 16.04 -21.03 4.36
C ILE A 8 16.90 -21.20 3.11
N PHE A 9 17.71 -20.19 2.80
CA PHE A 9 18.64 -20.19 1.70
C PHE A 9 19.74 -21.24 1.92
N LYS A 10 20.16 -21.90 0.84
CA LYS A 10 21.18 -22.96 0.90
C LYS A 10 22.53 -22.46 1.43
N ARG A 11 22.85 -21.18 1.24
CA ARG A 11 24.10 -20.56 1.73
C ARG A 11 23.92 -20.04 3.16
N ILE A 12 24.95 -20.25 3.98
CA ILE A 12 25.07 -19.57 5.27
C ILE A 12 25.42 -18.11 5.01
N LEU A 13 24.55 -17.21 5.47
CA LEU A 13 24.80 -15.77 5.42
C LEU A 13 25.95 -15.39 6.35
N SER A 14 26.83 -14.51 5.88
CA SER A 14 27.90 -13.93 6.69
C SER A 14 27.34 -13.06 7.82
N ILE A 15 28.17 -12.82 8.84
CA ILE A 15 27.81 -11.99 10.00
C ILE A 15 27.38 -10.58 9.54
N SER A 16 28.04 -10.01 8.54
CA SER A 16 27.70 -8.70 7.98
C SER A 16 26.39 -8.70 7.20
N GLU A 17 26.09 -9.76 6.43
CA GLU A 17 24.79 -9.92 5.74
C GLU A 17 23.64 -10.03 6.75
N VAL A 18 23.82 -10.86 7.79
CA VAL A 18 22.85 -10.97 8.89
C VAL A 18 22.70 -9.63 9.62
N GLY A 19 23.81 -8.90 9.85
CA GLY A 19 23.79 -7.59 10.49
C GLY A 19 22.97 -6.56 9.72
N VAL A 20 23.12 -6.52 8.39
CA VAL A 20 22.33 -5.65 7.50
C VAL A 20 20.85 -6.02 7.56
N LEU A 21 20.51 -7.31 7.37
CA LEU A 21 19.12 -7.77 7.40
C LEU A 21 18.46 -7.50 8.75
N LYS A 22 19.23 -7.62 9.85
CA LYS A 22 18.72 -7.33 11.19
C LYS A 22 18.32 -5.87 11.42
N LYS A 23 18.71 -4.93 10.55
CA LYS A 23 18.26 -3.54 10.66
C LYS A 23 16.82 -3.35 10.19
N GLY A 24 16.23 -4.33 9.49
CA GLY A 24 14.84 -4.31 9.02
C GLY A 24 14.71 -3.90 7.56
N LEU A 25 13.59 -4.24 6.93
CA LEU A 25 13.30 -3.88 5.52
C LEU A 25 13.02 -2.37 5.35
N ASP A 26 12.58 -1.70 6.41
CA ASP A 26 12.35 -0.25 6.43
C ASP A 26 13.62 0.56 6.75
N PHE A 27 14.77 -0.11 6.93
CA PHE A 27 16.03 0.57 7.18
C PHE A 27 16.51 1.30 5.93
N VAL A 28 16.83 2.59 6.09
CA VAL A 28 17.35 3.44 5.00
C VAL A 28 18.85 3.69 5.23
N PRO A 29 19.74 3.14 4.37
CA PRO A 29 21.16 3.44 4.43
C PRO A 29 21.44 4.93 4.19
N SER A 30 22.43 5.48 4.91
CA SER A 30 22.90 6.85 4.68
C SER A 30 23.49 6.95 3.27
N PHE A 31 22.82 7.65 2.36
CA PHE A 31 23.28 7.83 0.98
C PHE A 31 23.65 9.30 0.71
N ASP A 32 24.65 9.51 -0.15
CA ASP A 32 24.97 10.82 -0.69
C ASP A 32 23.87 11.22 -1.68
N GLY A 33 22.81 11.87 -1.17
CA GLY A 33 21.59 12.16 -1.93
C GLY A 33 21.83 12.80 -3.31
N ASP A 34 21.01 12.40 -4.29
CA ASP A 34 21.03 13.01 -5.61
C ASP A 34 20.42 14.44 -5.56
N LYS A 35 21.16 15.41 -6.10
CA LYS A 35 20.69 16.80 -6.22
C LYS A 35 19.43 16.89 -7.07
N LEU A 36 19.28 16.03 -8.08
CA LEU A 36 18.08 16.00 -8.92
C LEU A 36 16.85 15.59 -8.10
N ASP A 37 16.97 14.49 -7.35
CA ASP A 37 15.89 14.00 -6.49
C ASP A 37 15.50 15.03 -5.43
N LEU A 38 16.48 15.69 -4.81
CA LEU A 38 16.20 16.79 -3.89
C LEU A 38 15.38 17.90 -4.57
N ASN A 39 15.78 18.35 -5.76
CA ASN A 39 15.07 19.41 -6.48
C ASN A 39 13.62 19.02 -6.81
N VAL A 40 13.40 17.75 -7.18
CA VAL A 40 12.05 17.22 -7.45
C VAL A 40 11.21 17.22 -6.17
N GLU A 41 11.76 16.77 -5.05
CA GLU A 41 11.06 16.76 -3.77
C GLU A 41 10.78 18.17 -3.24
N LEU A 42 11.74 19.10 -3.38
CA LEU A 42 11.54 20.51 -3.03
C LEU A 42 10.45 21.15 -3.88
N TYR A 43 10.40 20.88 -5.18
CA TYR A 43 9.32 21.34 -6.04
C TYR A 43 7.95 20.84 -5.53
N LYS A 44 7.82 19.55 -5.21
CA LYS A 44 6.59 18.97 -4.65
C LYS A 44 6.21 19.62 -3.32
N PHE A 45 7.19 19.85 -2.45
CA PHE A 45 7.01 20.50 -1.15
C PHE A 45 6.53 21.95 -1.30
N PHE A 46 7.21 22.77 -2.10
CA PHE A 46 6.83 24.16 -2.34
C PHE A 46 5.46 24.27 -2.99
N ARG A 47 5.17 23.44 -4.00
CA ARG A 47 3.84 23.37 -4.59
C ARG A 47 2.76 23.03 -3.54
N THR A 48 3.06 22.13 -2.60
CA THR A 48 2.13 21.77 -1.53
C THR A 48 1.88 22.96 -0.60
N LEU A 49 2.90 23.75 -0.27
CA LEU A 49 2.73 24.98 0.52
C LEU A 49 1.84 25.99 -0.18
N HIS A 50 2.08 26.25 -1.47
CA HIS A 50 1.24 27.14 -2.27
C HIS A 50 -0.22 26.71 -2.26
N LEU A 51 -0.50 25.43 -2.51
CA LEU A 51 -1.86 24.89 -2.50
C LEU A 51 -2.52 25.02 -1.12
N LYS A 52 -1.80 24.74 -0.03
CA LYS A 52 -2.32 24.88 1.33
C LYS A 52 -2.72 26.31 1.66
N VAL A 53 -1.90 27.29 1.26
CA VAL A 53 -2.21 28.71 1.50
C VAL A 53 -3.37 29.17 0.63
N PHE A 54 -3.40 28.77 -0.64
CA PHE A 54 -4.48 29.13 -1.56
C PHE A 54 -5.85 28.60 -1.11
N PHE A 55 -5.91 27.38 -0.58
CA PHE A 55 -7.15 26.77 -0.07
C PHE A 55 -7.34 26.95 1.45
N SER A 56 -6.58 27.81 2.12
CA SER A 56 -6.65 27.97 3.58
C SER A 56 -8.02 28.43 4.07
N GLY A 57 -8.69 29.33 3.35
CA GLY A 57 -10.05 29.80 3.67
C GLY A 57 -11.13 28.73 3.49
N ASP A 58 -11.01 27.88 2.46
CA ASP A 58 -11.97 26.81 2.17
C ASP A 58 -11.89 25.64 3.17
N ASN A 59 -10.70 25.38 3.72
CA ASN A 59 -10.49 24.29 4.66
C ASN A 59 -11.10 24.58 6.05
N ILE A 60 -11.02 25.84 6.52
CA ILE A 60 -11.59 26.24 7.82
C ILE A 60 -13.12 26.03 7.85
N GLN A 61 -13.81 26.28 6.72
CA GLN A 61 -15.25 26.06 6.63
C GLN A 61 -15.64 24.58 6.61
N ARG A 62 -14.80 23.71 6.02
CA ARG A 62 -15.04 22.25 6.00
C ARG A 62 -14.79 21.58 7.35
N ASP A 63 -13.76 22.01 8.07
CA ASP A 63 -13.43 21.43 9.38
C ASP A 63 -14.48 21.79 10.44
N ALA A 64 -15.12 22.97 10.33
CA ALA A 64 -16.23 23.36 11.19
C ALA A 64 -17.50 22.49 11.02
N GLN A 65 -17.71 21.90 9.83
CA GLN A 65 -18.86 21.02 9.54
C GLN A 65 -18.64 19.55 9.94
N ASN A 66 -17.39 19.12 10.17
CA ASN A 66 -17.05 17.73 10.48
C ASN A 66 -16.99 17.40 11.99
N ASN A 67 -17.37 18.33 12.86
CA ASN A 67 -17.29 18.18 14.32
C ASN A 67 -18.50 17.44 14.96
N ASP A 68 -19.39 16.88 14.14
CA ASP A 68 -20.49 16.06 14.64
C ASP A 68 -19.99 14.63 14.92
N ASN A 69 -19.81 14.31 16.22
CA ASN A 69 -19.34 13.02 16.70
C ASN A 69 -20.35 11.86 16.50
N SER A 70 -21.51 12.14 15.88
CA SER A 70 -22.41 11.09 15.42
C SER A 70 -21.90 10.52 14.07
N ARG A 71 -21.04 9.49 14.14
CA ARG A 71 -20.53 8.76 12.95
C ARG A 71 -21.59 7.87 12.32
N VAL A 72 -22.70 8.47 11.91
CA VAL A 72 -23.69 7.83 11.02
C VAL A 72 -23.09 7.82 9.61
N PRO A 73 -23.19 6.73 8.84
CA PRO A 73 -22.73 6.72 7.45
C PRO A 73 -23.47 7.79 6.65
N GLY A 74 -22.78 8.89 6.34
CA GLY A 74 -23.25 9.90 5.39
C GLY A 74 -23.28 9.36 3.95
N PRO A 75 -23.73 10.18 2.98
CA PRO A 75 -23.66 9.81 1.56
C PRO A 75 -22.23 9.48 1.12
N VAL A 76 -22.08 8.63 0.09
CA VAL A 76 -20.76 8.20 -0.41
C VAL A 76 -19.93 9.43 -0.80
N ASP A 77 -18.83 9.66 -0.08
CA ASP A 77 -17.88 10.73 -0.42
C ASP A 77 -16.92 10.26 -1.52
N LEU A 78 -17.29 10.54 -2.77
CA LEU A 78 -16.43 10.30 -3.94
C LEU A 78 -15.45 11.46 -4.20
N SER A 79 -15.46 12.53 -3.40
CA SER A 79 -14.65 13.74 -3.67
C SER A 79 -13.13 13.49 -3.66
N LYS A 80 -12.72 12.42 -2.96
CA LYS A 80 -11.33 11.95 -2.86
C LYS A 80 -10.93 10.99 -3.98
N ARG A 81 -11.88 10.51 -4.79
CA ARG A 81 -11.67 9.54 -5.87
C ARG A 81 -11.57 10.25 -7.21
N LYS A 82 -10.43 10.92 -7.40
CA LYS A 82 -10.11 11.68 -8.61
C LYS A 82 -8.63 11.57 -8.93
N ASN A 83 -8.30 11.79 -10.20
CA ASN A 83 -6.90 11.86 -10.62
C ASN A 83 -6.15 12.96 -9.85
N LYS A 84 -4.86 12.72 -9.58
CA LYS A 84 -4.00 13.71 -8.91
C LYS A 84 -4.01 15.01 -9.71
N SER A 85 -4.45 16.09 -9.07
CA SER A 85 -4.53 17.40 -9.73
C SER A 85 -3.13 17.90 -10.11
N LYS A 86 -3.00 18.38 -11.35
CA LYS A 86 -1.83 19.11 -11.86
C LYS A 86 -1.91 20.62 -11.61
N PHE A 87 -2.97 21.09 -10.95
CA PHE A 87 -3.17 22.51 -10.67
C PHE A 87 -1.99 23.12 -9.91
N THR A 88 -1.60 24.31 -10.32
CA THR A 88 -0.63 25.19 -9.65
C THR A 88 -1.31 26.54 -9.45
N THR A 89 -1.04 27.17 -8.31
CA THR A 89 -1.74 28.41 -7.94
C THR A 89 -1.24 29.57 -8.79
N PRO A 90 -2.12 30.37 -9.43
CA PRO A 90 -1.71 31.55 -10.18
C PRO A 90 -1.31 32.72 -9.25
N ALA A 91 -1.86 32.74 -8.03
CA ALA A 91 -1.54 33.74 -7.01
C ALA A 91 -0.49 33.20 -6.03
N THR A 92 0.52 34.02 -5.74
CA THR A 92 1.59 33.71 -4.79
C THR A 92 1.44 34.58 -3.54
N ASN A 93 1.55 33.96 -2.37
CA ASN A 93 1.55 34.69 -1.10
C ASN A 93 2.99 35.19 -0.81
N PRO A 94 3.20 36.50 -0.57
CA PRO A 94 4.56 37.05 -0.36
C PRO A 94 5.34 36.38 0.78
N MET A 95 4.66 35.94 1.85
CA MET A 95 5.30 35.23 2.96
C MET A 95 5.81 33.85 2.52
N VAL A 96 5.00 33.11 1.75
CA VAL A 96 5.38 31.79 1.21
C VAL A 96 6.54 31.94 0.24
N GLU A 97 6.50 32.94 -0.64
CA GLU A 97 7.62 33.23 -1.57
C GLU A 97 8.90 33.59 -0.82
N THR A 98 8.79 34.39 0.24
CA THR A 98 9.93 34.73 1.09
C THR A 98 10.51 33.49 1.77
N PHE A 99 9.66 32.64 2.34
CA PHE A 99 10.08 31.38 2.94
C PHE A 99 10.76 30.45 1.94
N ILE A 100 10.19 30.27 0.74
CA ILE A 100 10.78 29.46 -0.33
C ILE A 100 12.17 29.99 -0.71
N LYS A 101 12.31 31.32 -0.88
CA LYS A 101 13.60 31.95 -1.17
C LYS A 101 14.61 31.74 -0.05
N LEU A 102 14.21 31.85 1.22
CA LEU A 102 15.07 31.58 2.36
C LEU A 102 15.52 30.12 2.38
N CYS A 103 14.61 29.16 2.18
CA CYS A 103 14.96 27.74 2.07
C CYS A 103 15.95 27.49 0.93
N GLN A 104 15.72 28.06 -0.26
CA GLN A 104 16.63 27.95 -1.40
C GLN A 104 18.01 28.55 -1.11
N LEU A 105 18.05 29.70 -0.43
CA LEU A 105 19.31 30.32 0.00
C LEU A 105 20.06 29.43 1.00
N ASP A 106 19.38 28.86 1.99
CA ASP A 106 20.02 27.98 2.97
C ASP A 106 20.51 26.68 2.32
N LEU A 107 19.72 26.08 1.44
CA LEU A 107 20.12 24.92 0.64
C LEU A 107 21.34 25.22 -0.24
N SER A 108 21.44 26.43 -0.80
CA SER A 108 22.61 26.84 -1.60
C SER A 108 23.91 26.93 -0.78
N LYS A 109 23.79 27.16 0.53
CA LYS A 109 24.93 27.20 1.46
C LYS A 109 25.35 25.80 1.93
N ILE A 110 24.50 24.78 1.75
CA ILE A 110 24.82 23.41 2.13
C ILE A 110 25.95 22.90 1.24
N LYS A 111 27.09 22.64 1.87
CA LYS A 111 28.20 21.92 1.23
C LYS A 111 27.89 20.43 1.27
N TRP A 112 27.45 19.91 0.14
CA TRP A 112 27.15 18.48 -0.10
C TRP A 112 28.33 17.52 0.17
N SER A 113 29.54 18.03 0.41
CA SER A 113 30.75 17.21 0.59
C SER A 113 31.03 16.78 2.03
N GLN A 114 30.14 17.04 2.99
CA GLN A 114 30.31 16.51 4.35
C GLN A 114 29.80 15.07 4.33
N LYS A 115 30.73 14.11 4.22
CA LYS A 115 30.43 12.69 4.46
C LYS A 115 29.75 12.60 5.82
N GLY A 116 28.44 12.45 5.84
CA GLY A 116 27.71 12.17 7.07
C GLY A 116 28.27 10.89 7.70
N HIS A 117 28.09 10.74 9.01
CA HIS A 117 28.39 9.45 9.64
C HIS A 117 27.50 8.38 8.98
N SER A 118 28.14 7.42 8.31
CA SER A 118 27.45 6.27 7.72
C SER A 118 26.78 5.48 8.83
N ASN A 119 25.50 5.15 8.65
CA ASN A 119 24.76 4.26 9.56
C ASN A 119 25.02 2.76 9.29
N LEU A 120 25.93 2.46 8.35
CA LEU A 120 26.46 1.13 8.04
C LEU A 120 27.99 1.13 8.12
N THR A 121 28.59 0.02 8.59
CA THR A 121 30.04 -0.19 8.48
C THR A 121 30.45 -0.47 7.03
N LYS A 122 31.76 -0.47 6.72
CA LYS A 122 32.24 -0.78 5.37
C LYS A 122 31.88 -2.22 4.96
N GLU A 123 31.94 -3.13 5.92
CA GLU A 123 31.62 -4.54 5.75
C GLU A 123 30.12 -4.73 5.53
N GLU A 124 29.27 -4.00 6.28
CA GLU A 124 27.82 -3.98 6.07
C GLU A 124 27.45 -3.38 4.70
N TRP A 125 28.13 -2.32 4.26
CA TRP A 125 27.96 -1.77 2.91
C TRP A 125 28.32 -2.77 1.82
N SER A 126 29.43 -3.50 1.99
CA SER A 126 29.80 -4.56 1.07
C SER A 126 28.75 -5.67 1.07
N ALA A 127 28.29 -6.10 2.25
CA ALA A 127 27.27 -7.13 2.39
C ALA A 127 25.94 -6.73 1.75
N LEU A 128 25.46 -5.49 1.96
CA LEU A 128 24.26 -4.97 1.32
C LEU A 128 24.36 -4.99 -0.21
N ASN A 129 25.51 -4.57 -0.75
CA ASN A 129 25.75 -4.60 -2.19
C ASN A 129 25.85 -6.02 -2.74
N THR A 130 26.40 -6.97 -1.97
CA THR A 130 26.42 -8.39 -2.32
C THR A 130 25.01 -8.94 -2.37
N LEU A 131 24.22 -8.77 -1.30
CA LEU A 131 22.82 -9.23 -1.22
C LEU A 131 21.96 -8.64 -2.36
N LYS A 132 22.15 -7.35 -2.67
CA LYS A 132 21.40 -6.67 -3.74
C LYS A 132 21.70 -7.22 -5.14
N ARG A 133 22.88 -7.79 -5.36
CA ARG A 133 23.32 -8.33 -6.66
C ARG A 133 23.17 -9.84 -6.76
N ASP A 134 22.76 -10.49 -5.68
CA ASP A 134 22.61 -11.93 -5.61
C ASP A 134 21.20 -12.32 -6.08
N ASP A 135 21.06 -12.64 -7.37
CA ASP A 135 19.77 -13.03 -7.96
C ASP A 135 19.30 -14.43 -7.48
N SER A 136 20.16 -15.17 -6.76
CA SER A 136 19.82 -16.50 -6.22
C SER A 136 19.04 -16.44 -4.91
N ILE A 137 18.89 -15.24 -4.32
CA ILE A 137 18.14 -15.03 -3.09
C ILE A 137 16.89 -14.18 -3.30
N ILE A 138 15.85 -14.51 -2.53
CA ILE A 138 14.68 -13.68 -2.31
C ILE A 138 14.65 -13.28 -0.84
N VAL A 139 14.51 -11.98 -0.58
CA VAL A 139 14.37 -11.40 0.76
C VAL A 139 12.97 -10.80 0.87
N HIS A 140 12.10 -11.41 1.69
CA HIS A 140 10.73 -10.97 1.90
C HIS A 140 10.37 -10.90 3.39
N ALA A 141 9.37 -10.08 3.71
CA ALA A 141 8.72 -10.13 5.01
C ALA A 141 7.93 -11.43 5.15
N ALA A 142 7.95 -12.02 6.35
CA ALA A 142 7.09 -13.13 6.71
C ALA A 142 5.62 -12.70 6.73
N ASP A 143 4.72 -13.64 6.46
CA ASP A 143 3.26 -13.41 6.49
C ASP A 143 2.75 -12.96 7.86
N LYS A 144 3.44 -13.34 8.94
CA LYS A 144 3.14 -12.97 10.32
C LYS A 144 4.42 -12.65 11.08
N GLY A 145 4.32 -11.81 12.11
CA GLY A 145 5.41 -11.56 13.06
C GLY A 145 6.45 -10.52 12.62
N GLY A 146 6.35 -9.96 11.39
CA GLY A 146 7.25 -8.90 10.92
C GLY A 146 8.70 -9.34 10.70
N ALA A 147 8.95 -10.65 10.74
CA ALA A 147 10.26 -11.23 10.50
C ALA A 147 10.68 -11.13 9.03
N ILE A 148 11.98 -11.23 8.79
CA ILE A 148 12.57 -11.34 7.45
C ILE A 148 12.87 -12.80 7.16
N VAL A 149 12.49 -13.25 5.97
CA VAL A 149 12.78 -14.57 5.43
C VAL A 149 13.70 -14.40 4.24
N VAL A 150 14.80 -15.16 4.24
CA VAL A 150 15.72 -15.28 3.10
C VAL A 150 15.62 -16.70 2.56
N MET A 151 15.36 -16.84 1.26
CA MET A 151 15.17 -18.14 0.62
C MET A 151 15.73 -18.18 -0.80
N ASP A 152 15.93 -19.39 -1.34
CA ASP A 152 16.38 -19.57 -2.72
C ASP A 152 15.30 -19.06 -3.70
N THR A 153 15.72 -18.31 -4.73
CA THR A 153 14.81 -17.85 -5.80
C THR A 153 14.09 -19.01 -6.47
N ASP A 154 14.80 -20.09 -6.80
CA ASP A 154 14.22 -21.27 -7.45
C ASP A 154 13.05 -21.87 -6.65
N LYS A 155 13.22 -22.03 -5.34
CA LYS A 155 12.17 -22.58 -4.46
C LYS A 155 10.95 -21.67 -4.38
N TYR A 156 11.19 -20.36 -4.36
CA TYR A 156 10.12 -19.37 -4.35
C TYR A 156 9.31 -19.42 -5.66
N GLU A 157 9.99 -19.53 -6.80
CA GLU A 157 9.35 -19.67 -8.11
C GLU A 157 8.61 -21.01 -8.26
N GLU A 158 9.20 -22.12 -7.81
CA GLU A 158 8.58 -23.45 -7.80
C GLU A 158 7.27 -23.44 -7.01
N GLU A 159 7.26 -22.85 -5.80
CA GLU A 159 6.05 -22.71 -4.99
C GLU A 159 4.99 -21.85 -5.70
N ALA A 160 5.39 -20.72 -6.30
CA ALA A 160 4.46 -19.84 -7.03
C ALA A 160 3.83 -20.55 -8.22
N LEU A 161 4.62 -21.28 -9.01
CA LEU A 161 4.15 -22.06 -10.15
C LEU A 161 3.28 -23.24 -9.71
N ALA A 162 3.63 -23.92 -8.62
CA ALA A 162 2.82 -24.99 -8.05
C ALA A 162 1.42 -24.48 -7.69
N GLN A 163 1.32 -23.33 -7.02
CA GLN A 163 0.03 -22.71 -6.70
C GLN A 163 -0.75 -22.30 -7.97
N LEU A 164 -0.10 -21.63 -8.92
CA LEU A 164 -0.72 -21.18 -10.18
C LEU A 164 -1.14 -22.33 -11.11
N SER A 165 -0.50 -23.48 -10.99
CA SER A 165 -0.84 -24.69 -11.77
C SER A 165 -2.14 -25.36 -11.30
N ASN A 166 -2.68 -24.97 -10.14
CA ASN A 166 -3.91 -25.55 -9.61
C ASN A 166 -5.13 -25.12 -10.42
N GLN A 167 -5.58 -25.99 -11.32
CA GLN A 167 -6.72 -25.78 -12.22
C GLN A 167 -8.08 -25.74 -11.51
N THR A 168 -8.12 -26.11 -10.22
CA THR A 168 -9.33 -25.97 -9.39
C THR A 168 -9.64 -24.49 -9.11
N TYR A 169 -8.59 -23.67 -8.97
CA TYR A 169 -8.71 -22.26 -8.58
C TYR A 169 -8.29 -21.28 -9.69
N TYR A 170 -7.37 -21.69 -10.57
CA TYR A 170 -6.79 -20.84 -11.60
C TYR A 170 -7.07 -21.37 -13.00
N ARG A 171 -7.28 -20.46 -13.95
CA ARG A 171 -7.40 -20.77 -15.37
C ARG A 171 -6.39 -19.96 -16.15
N LYS A 172 -5.53 -20.63 -16.90
CA LYS A 172 -4.58 -19.98 -17.80
C LYS A 172 -5.34 -19.27 -18.92
N LEU A 173 -5.04 -17.98 -19.13
CA LEU A 173 -5.59 -17.20 -20.22
C LEU A 173 -4.76 -17.40 -21.49
N SER A 174 -5.39 -17.27 -22.66
CA SER A 174 -4.74 -17.39 -23.97
C SER A 174 -3.89 -16.15 -24.33
N GLY A 175 -4.11 -15.03 -23.65
CA GLY A 175 -3.38 -13.78 -23.87
C GLY A 175 -3.74 -12.73 -22.81
N ASP A 176 -3.10 -11.58 -22.90
CA ASP A 176 -3.35 -10.45 -22.01
C ASP A 176 -4.76 -9.85 -22.27
N PRO A 177 -5.68 -9.88 -21.28
CA PRO A 177 -7.04 -9.38 -21.45
C PRO A 177 -7.15 -7.85 -21.26
N THR A 178 -6.05 -7.14 -20.99
CA THR A 178 -6.06 -5.73 -20.57
C THR A 178 -6.80 -4.83 -21.55
N GLU A 179 -6.49 -4.90 -22.85
CA GLU A 179 -7.15 -4.09 -23.88
C GLU A 179 -8.66 -4.37 -23.98
N ASN A 180 -9.05 -5.64 -23.84
CA ASN A 180 -10.46 -6.02 -23.86
C ASN A 180 -11.23 -5.42 -22.68
N PHE A 181 -10.64 -5.51 -21.47
CA PHE A 181 -11.24 -4.93 -20.28
C PHE A 181 -11.23 -3.40 -20.32
N HIS A 182 -10.22 -2.79 -20.92
CA HIS A 182 -10.14 -1.35 -21.09
C HIS A 182 -11.33 -0.84 -21.92
N GLY A 183 -11.56 -1.43 -23.10
CA GLY A 183 -12.71 -1.07 -23.95
C GLY A 183 -14.07 -1.29 -23.27
N LYS A 184 -14.21 -2.35 -22.47
CA LYS A 184 -15.43 -2.61 -21.68
C LYS A 184 -15.65 -1.55 -20.61
N ILE A 185 -14.62 -1.22 -19.84
CA ILE A 185 -14.69 -0.18 -18.81
C ILE A 185 -15.04 1.16 -19.46
N HIS A 186 -14.40 1.49 -20.58
CA HIS A 186 -14.68 2.72 -21.31
C HIS A 186 -16.15 2.80 -21.73
N THR A 187 -16.68 1.73 -22.33
CA THR A 187 -18.09 1.66 -22.76
C THR A 187 -19.06 1.83 -21.59
N ILE A 188 -18.85 1.08 -20.50
CA ILE A 188 -19.71 1.13 -19.31
C ILE A 188 -19.67 2.51 -18.66
N THR A 189 -18.48 3.11 -18.57
CA THR A 189 -18.31 4.42 -17.94
C THR A 189 -18.89 5.56 -18.79
N LEU A 190 -18.86 5.47 -20.11
CA LEU A 190 -19.57 6.40 -20.99
C LEU A 190 -21.09 6.30 -20.84
N GLN A 191 -21.63 5.08 -20.78
CA GLN A 191 -23.06 4.87 -20.51
C GLN A 191 -23.48 5.43 -19.14
N ALA A 192 -22.64 5.24 -18.12
CA ALA A 192 -22.88 5.80 -16.79
C ALA A 192 -22.82 7.33 -16.78
N LEU A 193 -21.98 7.95 -17.61
CA LEU A 193 -21.94 9.40 -17.78
C LEU A 193 -23.20 9.92 -18.46
N ASP A 194 -23.65 9.27 -19.55
CA ASP A 194 -24.86 9.63 -20.28
C ASP A 194 -26.12 9.51 -19.41
N GLY A 195 -26.18 8.44 -18.59
CA GLY A 195 -27.23 8.25 -17.59
C GLY A 195 -27.12 9.16 -16.35
N GLY A 196 -26.13 10.05 -16.29
CA GLY A 196 -25.95 10.98 -15.16
C GLY A 196 -25.51 10.33 -13.83
N LEU A 197 -25.08 9.07 -13.86
CA LEU A 197 -24.62 8.34 -12.66
C LEU A 197 -23.23 8.80 -12.22
N ILE A 198 -22.40 9.23 -13.16
CA ILE A 198 -21.05 9.74 -12.91
C ILE A 198 -20.83 11.07 -13.64
N ASN A 199 -19.88 11.86 -13.17
CA ASN A 199 -19.48 13.11 -13.84
C ASN A 199 -18.19 12.91 -14.66
N LYS A 200 -17.80 13.93 -15.45
CA LYS A 200 -16.60 13.88 -16.30
C LYS A 200 -15.30 13.63 -15.53
N ILE A 201 -15.16 14.22 -14.33
CA ILE A 201 -13.98 14.03 -13.48
C ILE A 201 -13.87 12.55 -13.07
N PHE A 202 -15.00 11.93 -12.78
CA PHE A 202 -15.07 10.54 -12.39
C PHE A 202 -14.85 9.59 -13.58
N LEU A 203 -15.36 9.94 -14.77
CA LEU A 203 -15.05 9.24 -16.01
C LEU A 203 -13.52 9.17 -16.24
N GLU A 204 -12.82 10.30 -16.09
CA GLU A 204 -11.37 10.36 -16.22
C GLU A 204 -10.63 9.55 -15.15
N PHE A 205 -11.17 9.48 -13.94
CA PHE A 205 -10.60 8.68 -12.85
C PHE A 205 -10.74 7.17 -13.12
N LEU A 206 -11.90 6.74 -13.64
CA LEU A 206 -12.16 5.32 -13.93
C LEU A 206 -11.42 4.82 -15.18
N ASN A 207 -11.10 5.69 -16.13
CA ASN A 207 -10.40 5.34 -17.37
C ASN A 207 -8.90 5.60 -17.26
N ILE A 208 -8.13 4.61 -16.81
CA ILE A 208 -6.67 4.69 -16.78
C ILE A 208 -6.12 4.57 -18.21
N SER A 209 -5.30 5.51 -18.65
CA SER A 209 -4.69 5.48 -19.99
C SER A 209 -3.57 4.44 -20.13
N ILE A 210 -2.77 4.23 -19.08
CA ILE A 210 -1.62 3.32 -19.09
C ILE A 210 -1.67 2.50 -17.80
N PRO A 211 -2.42 1.39 -17.77
CA PRO A 211 -2.52 0.54 -16.59
C PRO A 211 -1.26 -0.28 -16.37
N GLN A 212 -0.92 -0.54 -15.12
CA GLN A 212 0.11 -1.52 -14.76
C GLN A 212 -0.51 -2.92 -14.68
N ALA A 213 0.16 -3.92 -15.25
CA ALA A 213 -0.26 -5.30 -15.10
C ALA A 213 -0.16 -5.68 -13.60
N PRO A 214 -1.23 -6.23 -12.99
CA PRO A 214 -1.13 -6.79 -11.66
C PRO A 214 -0.06 -7.87 -11.62
N PHE A 215 0.74 -7.89 -10.56
CA PHE A 215 1.75 -8.92 -10.36
C PHE A 215 1.48 -9.71 -9.08
N LEU A 216 1.86 -10.99 -9.10
CA LEU A 216 1.74 -11.88 -7.97
C LEU A 216 3.08 -11.99 -7.24
N TYR A 217 3.03 -11.97 -5.91
CA TYR A 217 4.15 -12.31 -5.05
C TYR A 217 3.65 -13.14 -3.87
N LEU A 218 4.56 -13.88 -3.22
CA LEU A 218 4.25 -14.74 -2.09
C LEU A 218 4.80 -14.14 -0.80
N LEU A 219 4.02 -14.22 0.27
CA LEU A 219 4.49 -13.99 1.64
C LEU A 219 4.74 -15.33 2.34
N PRO A 220 5.98 -15.68 2.69
CA PRO A 220 6.27 -16.96 3.34
C PRO A 220 5.59 -17.10 4.71
N LYS A 221 4.84 -18.19 4.92
CA LYS A 221 4.25 -18.54 6.22
C LYS A 221 5.23 -19.37 7.07
N SER A 222 6.32 -18.75 7.50
CA SER A 222 7.37 -19.37 8.34
C SER A 222 6.83 -20.08 9.60
N HIS A 223 5.75 -19.56 10.19
CA HIS A 223 5.08 -20.16 11.36
C HIS A 223 4.42 -21.53 11.10
N ASN A 224 4.17 -21.90 9.84
CA ASN A 224 3.59 -23.20 9.50
C ASN A 224 4.66 -24.26 9.19
N ASN A 225 5.74 -23.85 8.50
CA ASN A 225 6.87 -24.72 8.19
C ASN A 225 8.12 -23.84 8.00
N ILE A 226 9.17 -24.12 8.77
CA ILE A 226 10.41 -23.34 8.75
C ILE A 226 11.28 -23.70 7.54
N LEU A 227 11.26 -24.97 7.11
CA LEU A 227 12.15 -25.46 6.04
C LEU A 227 11.62 -25.16 4.63
N ASN A 228 10.30 -25.27 4.45
CA ASN A 228 9.62 -24.95 3.19
C ASN A 228 8.28 -24.26 3.53
N PRO A 229 8.31 -22.97 3.89
CA PRO A 229 7.12 -22.22 4.26
C PRO A 229 6.19 -22.10 3.05
N PRO A 230 4.91 -22.49 3.18
CA PRO A 230 3.95 -22.24 2.11
C PRO A 230 3.80 -20.73 1.91
N GLY A 231 3.77 -20.30 0.65
CA GLY A 231 3.58 -18.90 0.30
C GLY A 231 2.11 -18.48 0.42
N ARG A 232 1.80 -17.32 1.01
CA ARG A 232 0.51 -16.67 0.81
C ARG A 232 0.56 -15.88 -0.51
N PRO A 233 -0.22 -16.25 -1.53
CA PRO A 233 -0.24 -15.48 -2.76
C PRO A 233 -0.94 -14.13 -2.55
N ILE A 234 -0.26 -13.05 -2.93
CA ILE A 234 -0.77 -11.69 -2.94
C ILE A 234 -0.70 -11.18 -4.37
N VAL A 235 -1.82 -10.64 -4.87
CA VAL A 235 -1.86 -9.95 -6.16
C VAL A 235 -1.85 -8.46 -5.90
N SER A 236 -0.77 -7.78 -6.29
CA SER A 236 -0.70 -6.33 -6.24
C SER A 236 -1.52 -5.73 -7.38
N GLY A 237 -2.67 -5.15 -7.05
CA GLY A 237 -3.51 -4.41 -7.99
C GLY A 237 -3.18 -2.92 -8.10
N CYS A 238 -2.09 -2.46 -7.48
CA CYS A 238 -1.70 -1.04 -7.49
C CYS A 238 -1.36 -0.57 -8.91
N GLY A 239 -1.97 0.53 -9.34
CA GLY A 239 -1.83 1.06 -10.71
C GLY A 239 -2.55 0.24 -11.77
N SER A 240 -3.25 -0.84 -11.40
CA SER A 240 -3.93 -1.70 -12.35
C SER A 240 -5.20 -1.09 -12.91
N LEU A 241 -5.60 -1.60 -14.08
CA LEU A 241 -6.79 -1.17 -14.80
C LEU A 241 -8.06 -1.16 -13.93
N LEU A 242 -8.21 -2.16 -13.04
CA LEU A 242 -9.40 -2.32 -12.21
C LEU A 242 -9.31 -1.55 -10.88
N GLN A 243 -8.16 -0.96 -10.53
CA GLN A 243 -7.98 -0.29 -9.24
C GLN A 243 -8.98 0.83 -8.98
N PRO A 244 -9.24 1.77 -9.92
CA PRO A 244 -10.21 2.86 -9.68
C PRO A 244 -11.64 2.33 -9.52
N LEU A 245 -11.99 1.30 -10.30
CA LEU A 245 -13.29 0.65 -10.22
C LEU A 245 -13.48 -0.08 -8.88
N ALA A 246 -12.45 -0.80 -8.41
CA ALA A 246 -12.48 -1.42 -7.09
C ALA A 246 -12.64 -0.37 -5.98
N GLN A 247 -11.92 0.75 -6.06
CA GLN A 247 -12.05 1.87 -5.12
C GLN A 247 -13.43 2.54 -5.16
N TYR A 248 -14.06 2.55 -6.33
CA TYR A 248 -15.43 3.04 -6.50
C TYR A 248 -16.41 2.11 -5.81
N VAL A 249 -16.40 0.82 -6.14
CA VAL A 249 -17.30 -0.19 -5.56
C VAL A 249 -17.13 -0.27 -4.05
N ASP A 250 -15.89 -0.30 -3.57
CA ASP A 250 -15.57 -0.32 -2.13
C ASP A 250 -16.20 0.87 -1.39
N ALA A 251 -16.20 2.07 -1.97
CA ALA A 251 -16.81 3.25 -1.34
C ALA A 251 -18.32 3.07 -1.08
N PHE A 252 -19.04 2.36 -1.95
CA PHE A 252 -20.45 2.02 -1.73
C PHE A 252 -20.61 0.85 -0.74
N LEU A 253 -19.77 -0.18 -0.86
CA LEU A 253 -19.81 -1.35 0.03
C LEU A 253 -19.54 -0.98 1.49
N GLN A 254 -18.62 -0.05 1.75
CA GLN A 254 -18.30 0.41 3.10
C GLN A 254 -19.54 0.96 3.83
N ILE A 255 -20.43 1.68 3.15
CA ILE A 255 -21.68 2.16 3.76
C ILE A 255 -22.58 1.00 4.19
N LEU A 256 -22.69 -0.03 3.35
CA LEU A 256 -23.51 -1.20 3.65
C LEU A 256 -22.95 -2.00 4.82
N VAL A 257 -21.61 -2.16 4.88
CA VAL A 257 -20.91 -2.88 5.94
C VAL A 257 -21.15 -2.24 7.31
N VAL A 258 -21.07 -0.91 7.42
CA VAL A 258 -21.30 -0.20 8.69
C VAL A 258 -22.74 -0.33 9.18
N ARG A 259 -23.71 -0.57 8.28
CA ARG A 259 -25.12 -0.78 8.64
C ARG A 259 -25.43 -2.19 9.15
N MET A 260 -24.48 -3.13 9.05
CA MET A 260 -24.71 -4.50 9.49
C MET A 260 -24.76 -4.59 11.02
N LYS A 261 -25.66 -5.41 11.56
CA LYS A 261 -25.78 -5.64 13.01
C LYS A 261 -24.50 -6.22 13.62
N SER A 262 -23.82 -7.08 12.88
CA SER A 262 -22.55 -7.72 13.27
C SER A 262 -21.33 -6.84 13.06
N TYR A 263 -21.50 -5.58 12.63
CA TYR A 263 -20.38 -4.69 12.34
C TYR A 263 -19.49 -4.45 13.57
N THR A 264 -18.18 -4.59 13.37
CA THR A 264 -17.14 -4.28 14.35
C THR A 264 -16.07 -3.43 13.67
N TRP A 265 -15.81 -2.24 14.20
CA TRP A 265 -14.87 -1.29 13.61
C TRP A 265 -13.41 -1.69 13.84
N ASP A 266 -13.04 -1.97 15.09
CA ASP A 266 -11.70 -2.38 15.48
C ASP A 266 -11.74 -3.30 16.72
N MET A 267 -10.56 -3.73 17.15
CA MET A 267 -10.39 -4.59 18.33
C MET A 267 -10.92 -3.91 19.60
N THR A 268 -10.72 -2.60 19.77
CA THR A 268 -11.17 -1.85 20.94
C THR A 268 -12.70 -1.80 21.04
N TYR A 269 -13.36 -1.51 19.91
CA TYR A 269 -14.81 -1.49 19.79
C TYR A 269 -15.41 -2.89 20.02
N PHE A 270 -14.77 -3.93 19.49
CA PHE A 270 -15.17 -5.31 19.73
C PHE A 270 -15.04 -5.71 21.21
N LEU A 271 -13.93 -5.38 21.87
CA LEU A 271 -13.74 -5.61 23.30
C LEU A 271 -14.77 -4.85 24.14
N GLY A 272 -15.10 -3.62 23.76
CA GLY A 272 -16.19 -2.86 24.38
C GLY A 272 -17.54 -3.56 24.28
N LYS A 273 -17.89 -4.11 23.10
CA LYS A 273 -19.10 -4.93 22.91
C LYS A 273 -19.07 -6.19 23.77
N LEU A 274 -17.94 -6.89 23.84
CA LEU A 274 -17.79 -8.11 24.64
C LEU A 274 -17.94 -7.86 26.14
N ASN A 275 -17.35 -6.79 26.66
CA ASN A 275 -17.46 -6.43 28.08
C ASN A 275 -18.92 -6.13 28.47
N GLY A 276 -19.71 -5.56 27.56
CA GLY A 276 -21.16 -5.35 27.77
C GLY A 276 -21.97 -6.65 27.83
N LEU A 277 -21.45 -7.77 27.33
CA LEU A 277 -22.13 -9.08 27.31
C LEU A 277 -21.82 -9.95 28.54
N GLN A 278 -20.72 -9.68 29.25
CA GLN A 278 -20.26 -10.51 30.38
C GLN A 278 -21.24 -10.57 31.57
N SER A 279 -22.19 -9.65 31.67
CA SER A 279 -23.16 -9.59 32.77
C SER A 279 -24.39 -10.49 32.61
N SER A 280 -24.62 -11.14 31.45
CA SER A 280 -25.93 -11.76 31.15
C SER A 280 -25.99 -13.28 30.96
N TYR A 281 -24.88 -14.03 30.86
CA TYR A 281 -24.98 -15.43 30.44
C TYR A 281 -23.99 -16.41 31.11
N ALA A 282 -24.35 -16.93 32.29
CA ALA A 282 -23.66 -18.08 32.88
C ALA A 282 -23.78 -19.31 31.95
N GLY A 283 -22.66 -19.95 31.62
CA GLY A 283 -22.62 -21.13 30.75
C GLY A 283 -22.38 -20.86 29.25
N THR A 284 -22.06 -19.64 28.85
CA THR A 284 -21.72 -19.31 27.45
C THR A 284 -20.27 -19.66 27.12
N VAL A 285 -20.05 -20.27 25.95
CA VAL A 285 -18.71 -20.55 25.41
C VAL A 285 -18.40 -19.57 24.30
N LEU A 286 -17.25 -18.91 24.38
CA LEU A 286 -16.71 -18.11 23.28
C LEU A 286 -15.97 -19.04 22.32
N CYS A 287 -16.46 -19.14 21.09
CA CYS A 287 -15.83 -19.92 20.03
C CYS A 287 -15.15 -18.99 19.03
N MET A 288 -13.92 -19.34 18.62
CA MET A 288 -13.26 -18.73 17.48
C MET A 288 -13.32 -19.73 16.32
N MET A 289 -13.84 -19.29 15.18
CA MET A 289 -13.90 -20.10 13.96
C MET A 289 -12.94 -19.50 12.94
N ASP A 290 -12.07 -20.32 12.39
CA ASP A 290 -11.25 -19.93 11.24
C ASP A 290 -12.03 -20.21 9.95
N VAL A 291 -11.96 -19.29 8.99
CA VAL A 291 -12.63 -19.43 7.71
C VAL A 291 -11.64 -20.09 6.74
N CYS A 292 -11.83 -21.39 6.48
CA CYS A 292 -10.93 -22.15 5.60
C CYS A 292 -11.02 -21.73 4.12
N SER A 293 -12.16 -21.21 3.67
CA SER A 293 -12.34 -20.66 2.31
C SER A 293 -13.57 -19.75 2.23
N PHE A 294 -13.49 -18.70 1.42
CA PHE A 294 -14.65 -17.91 1.02
C PHE A 294 -15.19 -18.48 -0.29
N ILE A 295 -16.33 -19.16 -0.25
CA ILE A 295 -17.11 -19.44 -1.46
C ILE A 295 -17.93 -18.19 -1.73
N HIS A 296 -17.68 -17.49 -2.84
CA HIS A 296 -18.51 -16.37 -3.26
C HIS A 296 -19.78 -16.94 -3.92
N PRO A 297 -20.99 -16.81 -3.35
CA PRO A 297 -22.20 -17.43 -3.92
C PRO A 297 -22.89 -16.57 -4.99
N PHE A 298 -22.32 -15.42 -5.37
CA PHE A 298 -22.94 -14.48 -6.31
C PHE A 298 -22.16 -14.43 -7.62
N LEU A 299 -22.35 -15.47 -8.43
CA LEU A 299 -22.19 -15.48 -9.89
C LEU A 299 -22.93 -16.72 -10.41
N MET A 300 -24.27 -16.62 -10.39
CA MET A 300 -25.19 -17.40 -11.22
C MET A 300 -25.94 -16.43 -12.09
#